data_AF-A0A022R749-F1
#
_entry.id   AF-A0A022R749-F1
#
_cell.length_a   1.000
_cell.length_b   1.000
_cell.length_c   1.000
_cell.angle_alpha   90.00
_cell.angle_beta   90.00
_cell.angle_gamma   90.00
#
_symmetry.space_group_name_H-M   'P 1'
#
loop_
_entity.id
_entity.type
_entity.pdbx_description
1 polymer ?
#
loop_
_entity_poly.entity_id
_entity_poly.type
_entity_poly.pdbx_seq_one_letter_code
_entity_poly.pdbx_strand_id
1 'polypeptide(L)'
;MAAKSALFLLALVLFVSTTMGSSYVEEVDNLETGHHHYNHSHHHHHAKAPVHAPSKAPKKAPLHAPIPPPPKARHAYPPASPPHGCVGMCASYCKLVSPKRHCMKTCTACCDKCKCVPVPGFKKCSNWDKVMIHGYIVKCP
;
A
#
# COMPACT_ATOMS: atom_id res chain seq x y z
N MET A 1 -18.07 -31.71 50.57
CA MET A 1 -18.26 -30.99 49.29
C MET A 1 -17.40 -29.72 49.14
N ALA A 2 -16.74 -29.22 50.19
CA ALA A 2 -15.95 -27.99 50.14
C ALA A 2 -14.69 -28.07 49.24
N ALA A 3 -14.03 -29.23 49.14
CA ALA A 3 -12.78 -29.36 48.40
C ALA A 3 -12.92 -29.15 46.87
N LYS A 4 -14.10 -29.41 46.29
CA LYS A 4 -14.33 -29.26 44.85
C LYS A 4 -14.48 -27.78 44.43
N SER A 5 -14.96 -26.94 45.34
CA SER A 5 -15.14 -25.50 45.10
C SER A 5 -13.80 -24.77 45.01
N ALA A 6 -12.85 -25.12 45.88
CA ALA A 6 -11.51 -24.54 45.88
C ALA A 6 -10.76 -24.80 44.56
N LEU A 7 -10.88 -26.00 44.00
CA LEU A 7 -10.27 -26.35 42.71
C LEU A 7 -10.85 -25.54 41.55
N PHE A 8 -12.17 -25.27 41.57
CA PHE A 8 -12.84 -24.53 40.50
C PHE A 8 -12.44 -23.06 40.50
N LEU A 9 -12.33 -22.44 41.68
CA LEU A 9 -11.86 -21.07 41.81
C LEU A 9 -10.40 -20.91 41.39
N LEU A 10 -9.54 -21.88 41.74
CA LEU A 10 -8.12 -21.86 41.36
C LEU A 10 -7.95 -21.99 39.84
N ALA A 11 -8.73 -22.85 39.18
CA ALA A 11 -8.75 -22.97 37.72
C ALA A 11 -9.22 -21.68 37.02
N LEU A 12 -10.25 -21.01 37.55
CA LEU A 12 -10.74 -19.72 37.02
C LEU A 12 -9.69 -18.61 37.11
N VAL A 13 -8.98 -18.51 38.24
CA VAL A 13 -7.91 -17.53 38.44
C VAL A 13 -6.75 -17.77 37.46
N LEU A 14 -6.35 -19.04 37.26
CA LEU A 14 -5.31 -19.39 36.28
C LEU A 14 -5.75 -19.05 34.85
N PHE A 15 -6.99 -19.35 34.48
CA PHE A 15 -7.52 -19.08 33.14
C PHE A 15 -7.56 -17.58 32.81
N VAL A 16 -8.04 -16.75 33.75
CA VAL A 16 -8.07 -15.28 33.59
C VAL A 16 -6.66 -14.68 33.58
N SER A 17 -5.73 -15.26 34.34
CA SER A 17 -4.33 -14.80 34.33
C SER A 17 -3.63 -15.11 32.99
N THR A 18 -3.92 -16.26 32.38
CA THR A 18 -3.38 -16.60 31.05
C THR A 18 -3.96 -15.77 29.91
N THR A 19 -5.21 -15.29 30.01
CA THR A 19 -5.82 -14.48 28.94
C THR A 19 -5.28 -13.06 28.88
N MET A 20 -4.76 -12.51 29.99
CA MET A 20 -4.07 -11.21 29.98
C MET A 20 -2.55 -11.30 29.82
N GLY A 21 -1.94 -12.46 30.09
CA GLY A 21 -0.49 -12.70 29.96
C GLY A 21 0.00 -13.06 28.54
N SER A 22 -0.89 -13.44 27.62
CA SER A 22 -0.52 -13.84 26.23
C SER A 22 -0.29 -12.64 25.29
N SER A 23 0.39 -11.62 25.80
CA SER A 23 0.96 -10.54 24.97
C SER A 23 2.41 -10.18 25.37
N TYR A 24 3.06 -10.99 26.21
CA TYR A 24 4.42 -10.74 26.69
C TYR A 24 5.35 -11.98 26.59
N VAL A 25 5.63 -12.40 25.35
CA VAL A 25 6.75 -13.28 24.94
C VAL A 25 6.82 -13.11 23.41
N GLU A 26 7.86 -12.63 22.73
CA GLU A 26 9.26 -12.31 23.03
C GLU A 26 9.61 -10.98 22.35
N GLU A 27 10.14 -10.04 23.13
CA GLU A 27 10.89 -8.87 22.67
C GLU A 27 12.37 -9.15 22.99
N VAL A 28 13.00 -10.06 22.25
CA VAL A 28 14.45 -10.26 22.33
C VAL A 28 14.96 -10.65 20.94
N ASP A 29 15.99 -9.94 20.49
CA ASP A 29 16.76 -10.18 19.26
C ASP A 29 16.07 -9.88 17.91
N ASN A 30 15.79 -8.61 17.65
CA ASN A 30 16.07 -8.08 16.31
C ASN A 30 17.25 -7.12 16.38
N LEU A 31 18.41 -7.76 16.51
CA LEU A 31 19.75 -7.22 16.35
C LEU A 31 19.76 -6.27 15.15
N GLU A 32 19.77 -4.97 15.46
CA GLU A 32 20.59 -3.93 14.83
C GLU A 32 21.25 -4.36 13.51
N THR A 33 20.44 -4.57 12.47
CA THR A 33 20.99 -4.61 11.12
C THR A 33 21.13 -3.16 10.74
N GLY A 34 22.28 -2.61 11.13
CA GLY A 34 22.84 -1.36 10.64
C GLY A 34 22.86 -1.36 9.12
N HIS A 35 21.70 -1.09 8.53
CA HIS A 35 21.63 -0.58 7.18
C HIS A 35 22.10 0.86 7.30
N HIS A 36 23.41 0.99 7.19
CA HIS A 36 24.08 2.18 6.75
C HIS A 36 23.27 2.76 5.61
N HIS A 37 22.42 3.74 5.93
CA HIS A 37 21.99 4.71 4.96
C HIS A 37 23.27 5.41 4.51
N TYR A 38 23.93 4.84 3.50
CA TYR A 38 24.85 5.56 2.66
C TYR A 38 24.06 6.75 2.15
N ASN A 39 24.30 7.87 2.82
CA ASN A 39 23.84 9.18 2.43
C ASN A 39 24.53 9.45 1.09
N HIS A 40 23.87 9.01 0.02
CA HIS A 40 24.27 9.33 -1.34
C HIS A 40 23.96 10.82 -1.50
N SER A 41 24.87 11.65 -0.99
CA SER A 41 25.01 13.05 -1.38
C SER A 41 25.24 13.05 -2.87
N HIS A 42 24.16 13.13 -3.63
CA HIS A 42 24.22 13.51 -5.02
C HIS A 42 24.77 14.93 -5.05
N HIS A 43 26.07 15.04 -5.31
CA HIS A 43 26.68 16.28 -5.75
C HIS A 43 25.96 16.69 -7.04
N HIS A 44 24.97 17.57 -6.88
CA HIS A 44 24.43 18.32 -7.99
C HIS A 44 25.56 19.21 -8.50
N HIS A 45 26.25 18.74 -9.55
CA HIS A 45 27.04 19.64 -10.37
C HIS A 45 26.09 20.69 -10.91
N HIS A 46 26.16 21.89 -10.34
CA HIS A 46 25.57 23.09 -10.90
C HIS A 46 26.23 23.34 -12.25
N ALA A 47 25.67 22.74 -13.31
CA ALA A 47 25.96 23.13 -14.67
C ALA A 47 25.58 24.61 -14.79
N LYS A 48 26.58 25.48 -14.93
CA LYS A 48 26.37 26.90 -15.23
C LYS A 48 25.50 26.98 -16.48
N ALA A 49 24.31 27.56 -16.34
CA ALA A 49 23.44 27.84 -17.47
C ALA A 49 24.15 28.79 -18.45
N PRO A 50 24.06 28.55 -19.77
CA PRO A 50 24.55 29.48 -20.77
C PRO A 50 23.86 30.84 -20.63
N VAL A 51 24.66 31.87 -20.35
CA VAL A 51 24.25 33.27 -20.52
C VAL A 51 24.20 33.54 -22.02
N HIS A 52 23.16 34.25 -22.47
CA HIS A 52 22.86 34.71 -23.83
C HIS A 52 21.83 33.88 -24.60
N ALA A 53 20.56 34.25 -24.42
CA ALA A 53 19.55 34.12 -25.47
C ALA A 53 19.44 35.47 -26.21
N PRO A 54 19.58 35.52 -27.55
CA PRO A 54 19.36 36.74 -28.33
C PRO A 54 17.88 37.16 -28.26
N SER A 55 17.63 38.38 -27.78
CA SER A 55 16.33 39.04 -27.91
C SER A 55 16.08 39.37 -29.37
N LYS A 56 15.37 38.47 -30.08
CA LYS A 56 14.75 38.80 -31.37
C LYS A 56 13.30 39.18 -31.10
N ALA A 57 12.97 40.42 -31.45
CA ALA A 57 11.63 40.97 -31.39
C ALA A 57 10.61 40.07 -32.13
N PRO A 58 9.37 39.94 -31.62
CA PRO A 58 8.34 39.13 -32.28
C PRO A 58 8.00 39.72 -33.65
N LYS A 59 8.18 38.95 -34.71
CA LYS A 59 7.58 39.26 -36.01
C LYS A 59 6.05 39.16 -35.86
N LYS A 60 5.35 40.18 -36.36
CA LYS A 60 3.88 40.27 -36.38
C LYS A 60 3.25 38.95 -36.81
N ALA A 61 2.26 38.48 -36.05
CA ALA A 61 1.49 37.29 -36.36
C ALA A 61 0.70 37.47 -37.67
N PRO A 62 0.65 36.46 -38.55
CA PRO A 62 -0.27 36.45 -39.68
C PRO A 62 -1.72 36.47 -39.21
N LEU A 63 -2.47 37.48 -39.67
CA LEU A 63 -3.93 37.49 -39.64
C LEU A 63 -4.40 36.32 -40.53
N HIS A 64 -5.32 35.49 -40.04
CA HIS A 64 -5.86 34.28 -40.69
C HIS A 64 -5.10 32.97 -40.39
N ALA A 65 -5.36 32.43 -39.19
CA ALA A 65 -5.19 31.01 -38.96
C ALA A 65 -6.35 30.24 -39.64
N PRO A 66 -6.08 29.17 -40.41
CA PRO A 66 -7.11 28.26 -40.89
C PRO A 66 -7.92 27.71 -39.72
N ILE A 67 -9.24 27.73 -39.85
CA ILE A 67 -10.16 27.13 -38.88
C ILE A 67 -9.80 25.65 -38.73
N PRO A 68 -9.42 25.18 -37.52
CA PRO A 68 -9.10 23.78 -37.33
C PRO A 68 -10.34 22.92 -37.64
N PRO A 69 -10.18 21.78 -38.32
CA PRO A 69 -11.29 20.89 -38.61
C PRO A 69 -11.99 20.46 -37.31
N PRO A 70 -13.30 20.19 -37.35
CA PRO A 70 -14.05 19.81 -36.17
C PRO A 70 -13.39 18.61 -35.48
N PRO A 71 -13.32 18.60 -34.14
CA PRO A 71 -12.70 17.52 -33.39
C PRO A 71 -13.37 16.20 -33.80
N LYS A 72 -12.57 15.28 -34.34
CA LYS A 72 -13.02 13.93 -34.72
C LYS A 72 -13.76 13.33 -33.53
N ALA A 73 -14.95 12.80 -33.79
CA ALA A 73 -15.79 12.15 -32.79
C ALA A 73 -14.92 11.21 -31.95
N ARG A 74 -14.85 11.49 -30.64
CA ARG A 74 -14.05 10.70 -29.71
C ARG A 74 -14.53 9.26 -29.81
N HIS A 75 -13.63 8.37 -30.19
CA HIS A 75 -13.90 6.94 -30.14
C HIS A 75 -14.48 6.59 -28.78
N ALA A 76 -15.67 5.98 -28.77
CA ALA A 76 -16.25 5.41 -27.58
C ALA A 76 -15.17 4.48 -26.98
N TYR A 77 -14.65 4.84 -25.81
CA TYR A 77 -13.69 4.00 -25.12
C TYR A 77 -14.36 2.64 -24.90
N PRO A 78 -13.71 1.53 -25.27
CA PRO A 78 -14.26 0.21 -24.99
C PRO A 78 -14.53 0.09 -23.48
N PRO A 79 -15.62 -0.59 -23.07
CA PRO A 79 -15.91 -0.81 -21.67
C PRO A 79 -14.67 -1.39 -21.00
N ALA A 80 -14.18 -0.70 -19.95
CA ALA A 80 -13.00 -1.11 -19.22
C ALA A 80 -13.22 -2.57 -18.79
N SER A 81 -12.39 -3.48 -19.31
CA SER A 81 -12.39 -4.87 -18.90
C SER A 81 -12.32 -4.95 -17.37
N PRO A 82 -13.04 -5.90 -16.73
CA PRO A 82 -12.94 -6.09 -15.29
C PRO A 82 -11.47 -6.12 -14.89
N PRO A 83 -11.07 -5.48 -13.78
CA PRO A 83 -9.67 -5.46 -13.39
C PRO A 83 -9.24 -6.88 -13.00
N HIS A 84 -8.74 -7.63 -13.98
CA HIS A 84 -8.18 -8.94 -13.77
C HIS A 84 -6.84 -8.75 -13.05
N GLY A 85 -6.81 -9.01 -11.74
CA GLY A 85 -5.59 -9.02 -10.95
C GLY A 85 -5.66 -8.26 -9.63
N CYS A 86 -4.64 -8.46 -8.81
CA CYS A 86 -4.55 -7.91 -7.46
C CYS A 86 -4.55 -6.38 -7.43
N VAL A 87 -3.93 -5.73 -8.42
CA VAL A 87 -3.82 -4.26 -8.45
C VAL A 87 -5.19 -3.58 -8.46
N GLY A 88 -6.13 -4.03 -9.30
CA GLY A 88 -7.43 -3.37 -9.37
C GLY A 88 -8.36 -3.70 -8.21
N MET A 89 -8.28 -4.91 -7.66
CA MET A 89 -8.98 -5.24 -6.41
C MET A 89 -8.46 -4.38 -5.25
N CYS A 90 -7.13 -4.26 -5.11
CA CYS A 90 -6.50 -3.42 -4.11
C CYS A 90 -6.76 -1.93 -4.31
N ALA A 91 -6.88 -1.46 -5.55
CA ALA A 91 -7.21 -0.06 -5.84
C ALA A 91 -8.60 0.33 -5.30
N SER A 92 -9.56 -0.59 -5.38
CA SER A 92 -10.89 -0.41 -4.80
C SER A 92 -10.86 -0.48 -3.27
N TYR A 93 -10.14 -1.46 -2.70
CA TYR A 93 -9.99 -1.65 -1.25
C TYR A 93 -9.34 -0.43 -0.58
N CYS A 94 -8.20 0.01 -1.12
CA CYS A 94 -7.41 1.11 -0.56
C CYS A 94 -7.96 2.51 -0.90
N LYS A 95 -9.13 2.63 -1.53
CA LYS A 95 -9.69 3.93 -1.93
C LYS A 95 -10.00 4.83 -0.72
N LEU A 96 -10.38 4.22 0.41
CA LEU A 96 -10.77 4.93 1.63
C LEU A 96 -9.61 5.11 2.63
N VAL A 97 -8.45 4.50 2.37
CA VAL A 97 -7.31 4.49 3.30
C VAL A 97 -6.23 5.47 2.83
N SER A 98 -5.79 6.34 3.73
CA SER A 98 -4.64 7.23 3.53
C SER A 98 -3.51 6.85 4.48
N PRO A 99 -2.25 6.70 4.02
CA PRO A 99 -1.76 6.96 2.66
C PRO A 99 -2.01 5.79 1.69
N LYS A 100 -2.60 6.11 0.52
CA LYS A 100 -2.97 5.12 -0.52
C LYS A 100 -1.81 4.24 -0.97
N ARG A 101 -0.60 4.82 -1.11
CA ARG A 101 0.58 4.12 -1.63
C ARG A 101 1.00 2.95 -0.73
N HIS A 102 0.94 3.12 0.59
CA HIS A 102 1.32 2.07 1.54
C HIS A 102 0.29 0.94 1.53
N CYS A 103 -1.01 1.28 1.61
CA CYS A 103 -2.08 0.28 1.52
C CYS A 103 -1.99 -0.55 0.23
N MET A 104 -1.82 0.11 -0.92
CA MET A 104 -1.72 -0.58 -2.22
C MET A 104 -0.56 -1.57 -2.28
N LYS A 105 0.61 -1.19 -1.76
CA LYS A 105 1.80 -2.04 -1.73
C LYS A 105 1.55 -3.29 -0.91
N THR A 106 1.05 -3.14 0.32
CA THR A 106 0.79 -4.27 1.22
C THR A 106 -0.35 -5.15 0.71
N CYS A 107 -1.45 -4.54 0.26
CA CYS A 107 -2.60 -5.27 -0.29
C CYS A 107 -2.20 -6.12 -1.49
N THR A 108 -1.40 -5.58 -2.41
CA THR A 108 -0.99 -6.33 -3.62
C THR A 108 -0.13 -7.53 -3.23
N ALA A 109 0.82 -7.35 -2.32
CA ALA A 109 1.68 -8.44 -1.84
C ALA A 109 0.88 -9.54 -1.12
N CYS A 110 -0.14 -9.16 -0.34
CA CYS A 110 -1.06 -10.10 0.29
C CYS A 110 -1.93 -10.83 -0.73
N CYS A 111 -2.50 -10.11 -1.68
CA CYS A 111 -3.32 -10.69 -2.74
C CYS A 111 -2.51 -11.65 -3.62
N ASP A 112 -1.24 -11.38 -3.87
CA ASP A 112 -0.40 -12.30 -4.64
C ASP A 112 -0.23 -13.66 -3.95
N LYS A 113 -0.35 -13.72 -2.62
CA LYS A 113 -0.33 -14.96 -1.83
C LYS A 113 -1.71 -15.59 -1.68
N CYS A 114 -2.72 -14.80 -1.29
CA CYS A 114 -4.07 -15.29 -1.00
C CYS A 114 -4.96 -15.43 -2.25
N LYS A 115 -4.54 -14.85 -3.38
CA LYS A 115 -5.28 -14.75 -4.65
C LYS A 115 -6.66 -14.09 -4.51
N CYS A 116 -6.86 -13.28 -3.47
CA CYS A 116 -8.11 -12.59 -3.20
C CYS A 116 -7.86 -11.32 -2.37
N VAL A 117 -8.81 -10.39 -2.37
CA VAL A 117 -8.85 -9.19 -1.51
C VAL A 117 -10.24 -9.13 -0.89
N PRO A 118 -10.39 -8.90 0.43
CA PRO A 118 -11.70 -8.80 1.06
C PRO A 118 -12.43 -7.55 0.56
N VAL A 119 -13.53 -7.74 -0.16
CA VAL A 119 -14.41 -6.65 -0.59
C VAL A 119 -15.61 -6.59 0.35
N PRO A 120 -16.04 -5.40 0.82
CA PRO A 120 -17.24 -5.27 1.66
C PRO A 120 -18.45 -5.93 0.98
N GLY A 121 -19.12 -6.85 1.67
CA GLY A 121 -20.29 -7.58 1.16
C GLY A 121 -19.98 -8.84 0.33
N PHE A 122 -18.70 -9.20 0.15
CA PHE A 122 -18.28 -10.43 -0.53
C PHE A 122 -17.65 -11.43 0.45
N LYS A 123 -17.46 -12.67 -0.02
CA LYS A 123 -16.85 -13.76 0.78
C LYS A 123 -15.49 -13.31 1.34
N LYS A 124 -15.26 -13.61 2.62
CA LYS A 124 -13.98 -13.35 3.28
C LYS A 124 -12.87 -14.19 2.65
N CYS A 125 -11.71 -13.56 2.47
CA CYS A 125 -10.48 -14.22 2.09
C CYS A 125 -9.95 -15.09 3.22
N SER A 126 -9.71 -16.37 2.96
CA SER A 126 -9.01 -17.24 3.91
C SER A 126 -7.56 -16.77 4.08
N ASN A 127 -7.10 -16.70 5.33
CA ASN A 127 -5.73 -16.30 5.70
C ASN A 127 -5.32 -14.87 5.30
N TRP A 128 -6.27 -13.94 5.09
CA TRP A 128 -5.93 -12.55 4.78
C TRP A 128 -5.22 -11.83 5.93
N ASP A 129 -5.62 -12.06 7.18
CA ASP A 129 -5.13 -11.27 8.32
C ASP A 129 -3.64 -11.48 8.61
N LYS A 130 -3.09 -12.66 8.24
CA LYS A 130 -1.71 -13.06 8.51
C LYS A 130 -1.17 -13.83 7.31
N VAL A 131 -0.38 -13.15 6.50
CA VAL A 131 0.23 -13.73 5.29
C VAL A 131 1.74 -13.78 5.46
N MET A 132 2.35 -14.90 5.07
CA MET A 132 3.80 -15.05 5.08
C MET A 132 4.40 -14.48 3.79
N ILE A 133 5.18 -13.40 3.92
CA ILE A 133 5.85 -12.73 2.81
C ILE A 133 7.33 -12.72 3.12
N HIS A 134 8.16 -13.33 2.26
CA HIS A 134 9.62 -13.43 2.45
C HIS A 134 10.05 -13.97 3.83
N GLY A 135 9.31 -14.93 4.39
CA GLY A 135 9.65 -15.60 5.65
C GLY A 135 9.18 -14.89 6.92
N TYR A 136 8.54 -13.72 6.81
CA TYR A 136 7.94 -13.03 7.95
C TYR A 136 6.42 -12.93 7.78
N ILE A 137 5.70 -12.90 8.91
CA ILE A 137 4.24 -12.74 8.94
C ILE A 137 3.93 -11.25 8.84
N VAL A 138 3.24 -10.85 7.77
CA VAL A 138 2.69 -9.50 7.64
C VAL A 138 1.20 -9.49 7.91
N LYS A 139 0.72 -8.37 8.48
CA LYS A 139 -0.71 -8.07 8.55
C LYS A 139 -1.13 -7.40 7.26
N CYS A 140 -2.16 -7.93 6.62
CA CYS A 140 -2.76 -7.29 5.45
C CYS A 140 -3.69 -6.14 5.89
N PRO A 141 -3.82 -5.10 5.06
CA PRO A 141 -4.65 -3.95 5.38
C PRO A 141 -6.13 -4.30 5.36
#